data_AF-A0A7S4CZR6-F1
#
_entry.id   AF-A0A7S4CZR6-F1
#
_cell.length_a   1.000
_cell.length_b   1.000
_cell.length_c   1.000
_cell.angle_alpha   90.00
_cell.angle_beta   90.00
_cell.angle_gamma   90.00
#
_symmetry.space_group_name_H-M   'P 1'
#
loop_
_entity.id
_entity.type
_entity.pdbx_description
1 polymer ?
#
loop_
_entity_poly.entity_id
_entity_poly.type
_entity_poly.pdbx_seq_one_letter_code
_entity_poly.pdbx_strand_id
1 'polypeptide(L)'
;PFGVCSCSAQDENYPATRLALHTADSKGWQSPRMPPEYVTWPLELGLAFTGEVHIQQIQLLAHECKIPKKIDVWIGEAASSDAPATSSGRYEICSFKRLGHITLQSNQQSNYRARELKTVDISAHAVYLKLLVHPCHPCPYNRYNQVGLIAISVLGSGA
;
A
#
# COMPACT_ATOMS: atom_id res chain seq x y z
N PRO A 1 -10.87 -8.81 4.87
CA PRO A 1 -11.09 -7.84 3.76
C PRO A 1 -10.76 -6.43 4.25
N PHE A 2 -10.33 -5.53 3.37
CA PHE A 2 -10.03 -4.15 3.71
C PHE A 2 -10.69 -3.19 2.71
N GLY A 3 -10.92 -1.95 3.13
CA GLY A 3 -11.21 -0.81 2.26
C GLY A 3 -10.07 0.21 2.33
N VAL A 4 -9.90 1.02 1.28
CA VAL A 4 -8.96 2.14 1.34
C VAL A 4 -9.64 3.32 2.02
N CYS A 5 -9.05 3.81 3.12
CA CYS A 5 -9.57 4.93 3.91
C CYS A 5 -8.70 6.20 3.84
N SER A 6 -7.45 6.09 3.40
CA SER A 6 -6.56 7.24 3.16
C SER A 6 -5.71 7.01 1.91
N CYS A 7 -5.48 8.08 1.15
CA CYS A 7 -4.55 8.10 0.03
C CYS A 7 -4.03 9.52 -0.14
N SER A 8 -2.71 9.73 -0.01
CA SER A 8 -2.15 11.09 -0.10
C SER A 8 -2.09 11.61 -1.54
N ALA A 9 -2.02 10.71 -2.54
CA ALA A 9 -1.99 11.07 -3.95
C ALA A 9 -2.30 9.87 -4.86
N GLN A 10 -2.97 10.12 -5.99
CA GLN A 10 -3.28 9.08 -6.99
C GLN A 10 -3.42 9.66 -8.40
N ASP A 11 -3.18 8.85 -9.43
CA ASP A 11 -3.62 9.11 -10.80
C ASP A 11 -5.13 8.86 -10.90
N GLU A 12 -5.86 9.76 -11.56
CA GLU A 12 -7.32 9.67 -11.71
C GLU A 12 -7.79 8.36 -12.36
N ASN A 13 -6.98 7.78 -13.24
CA ASN A 13 -7.29 6.53 -13.94
C ASN A 13 -6.90 5.29 -13.13
N TYR A 14 -6.10 5.44 -12.08
CA TYR A 14 -5.59 4.36 -11.24
C TYR A 14 -5.78 4.68 -9.75
N PRO A 15 -7.04 4.81 -9.29
CA PRO A 15 -7.33 5.20 -7.92
C PRO A 15 -7.03 4.08 -6.92
N ALA A 16 -6.72 4.46 -5.69
CA ALA A 16 -6.34 3.53 -4.62
C ALA A 16 -7.44 2.51 -4.31
N THR A 17 -8.72 2.86 -4.49
CA THR A 17 -9.87 1.97 -4.29
C THR A 17 -9.81 0.69 -5.13
N ARG A 18 -9.07 0.69 -6.26
CA ARG A 18 -8.84 -0.51 -7.09
C ARG A 18 -7.97 -1.56 -6.40
N LEU A 19 -7.19 -1.20 -5.38
CA LEU A 19 -6.34 -2.14 -4.65
C LEU A 19 -7.15 -3.15 -3.81
N ALA A 20 -8.37 -2.78 -3.40
CA ALA A 20 -9.28 -3.68 -2.70
C ALA A 20 -10.01 -4.65 -3.66
N LEU A 21 -9.89 -4.45 -4.98
CA LEU A 21 -10.55 -5.26 -6.00
C LEU A 21 -9.55 -6.28 -6.57
N HIS A 22 -9.68 -7.53 -6.15
CA HIS A 22 -8.91 -8.66 -6.69
C HIS A 22 -9.56 -9.23 -7.96
N THR A 23 -9.80 -8.38 -8.97
CA THR A 23 -10.29 -8.82 -10.28
C THR A 23 -9.14 -8.93 -11.28
N ALA A 24 -9.26 -9.81 -12.27
CA ALA A 24 -8.23 -10.02 -13.30
C ALA A 24 -7.90 -8.72 -14.08
N ASP A 25 -8.88 -7.83 -14.21
CA ASP A 25 -8.75 -6.57 -14.94
C ASP A 25 -8.29 -5.39 -14.07
N SER A 26 -8.14 -5.58 -12.75
CA SER A 26 -7.73 -4.50 -11.86
C SER A 26 -6.34 -3.99 -12.23
N LYS A 27 -6.26 -2.68 -12.47
CA LYS A 27 -5.00 -1.98 -12.77
C LYS A 27 -4.34 -1.39 -11.51
N GLY A 28 -4.97 -1.59 -10.35
CA GLY A 28 -4.50 -1.13 -9.05
C GLY A 28 -4.38 0.39 -8.96
N TRP A 29 -3.41 0.82 -8.14
CA TRP A 29 -3.10 2.21 -7.83
C TRP A 29 -1.80 2.66 -8.49
N GLN A 30 -1.77 3.93 -8.91
CA GLN A 30 -0.55 4.61 -9.33
C GLN A 30 -0.51 6.01 -8.73
N SER A 31 0.70 6.49 -8.41
CA SER A 31 0.90 7.90 -8.03
C SER A 31 0.56 8.84 -9.20
N PRO A 32 0.31 10.13 -8.96
CA PRO A 32 0.04 11.10 -10.03
C PRO A 32 1.18 11.17 -11.07
N ARG A 33 0.84 11.56 -12.29
CA ARG A 33 1.82 11.89 -13.35
C ARG A 33 2.29 13.33 -13.18
N MET A 34 3.21 13.54 -12.27
CA MET A 34 3.78 14.86 -12.00
C MET A 34 5.31 14.79 -11.98
N PRO A 35 6.02 15.89 -12.28
CA PRO A 35 7.46 15.95 -12.11
C PRO A 35 7.86 15.61 -10.66
N PRO A 36 8.95 14.85 -10.43
CA PRO A 36 9.33 14.36 -9.11
C PRO A 36 9.49 15.45 -8.05
N GLU A 37 9.91 16.65 -8.45
CA GLU A 37 10.08 17.83 -7.58
C GLU A 37 8.78 18.36 -6.97
N TYR A 38 7.62 18.01 -7.55
CA TYR A 38 6.30 18.37 -7.02
C TYR A 38 5.66 17.26 -6.19
N VAL A 39 6.34 16.12 -6.01
CA VAL A 39 5.84 14.99 -5.22
C VAL A 39 6.53 14.97 -3.86
N THR A 40 5.75 15.16 -2.79
CA THR A 40 6.21 14.97 -1.42
C THR A 40 6.25 13.48 -1.10
N TRP A 41 7.46 12.94 -0.96
CA TRP A 41 7.67 11.54 -0.59
C TRP A 41 7.82 11.35 0.93
N PRO A 42 7.39 10.19 1.48
CA PRO A 42 6.70 9.08 0.82
C PRO A 42 5.19 9.36 0.60
N LEU A 43 4.58 8.62 -0.32
CA LEU A 43 3.11 8.64 -0.52
C LEU A 43 2.41 7.68 0.43
N GLU A 44 1.28 8.09 1.00
CA GLU A 44 0.53 7.30 1.98
C GLU A 44 -0.62 6.54 1.33
N LEU A 45 -0.75 5.26 1.72
CA LEU A 45 -1.96 4.45 1.54
C LEU A 45 -2.42 3.92 2.90
N GLY A 46 -3.64 4.27 3.29
CA GLY A 46 -4.29 3.78 4.50
C GLY A 46 -5.39 2.77 4.17
N LEU A 47 -5.30 1.58 4.76
CA LEU A 47 -6.27 0.51 4.62
C LEU A 47 -6.99 0.31 5.96
N ALA A 48 -8.31 0.24 5.92
CA ALA A 48 -9.17 -0.06 7.07
C ALA A 48 -9.72 -1.48 6.95
N PHE A 49 -9.56 -2.27 8.00
CA PHE A 49 -10.20 -3.57 8.11
C PHE A 49 -11.64 -3.41 8.64
N THR A 50 -12.49 -4.40 8.39
CA THR A 50 -13.89 -4.40 8.86
C THR A 50 -14.01 -4.55 10.39
N GLY A 51 -12.94 -4.98 11.05
CA GLY A 51 -12.80 -5.14 12.49
C GLY A 51 -11.34 -5.34 12.84
N GLU A 52 -11.05 -5.66 14.10
CA GLU A 52 -9.71 -6.06 14.50
C GLU A 52 -9.33 -7.38 13.82
N VAL A 53 -8.13 -7.43 13.25
CA VAL A 53 -7.59 -8.61 12.58
C VAL A 53 -6.20 -8.93 13.10
N HIS A 54 -5.86 -10.21 13.13
CA HIS A 54 -4.49 -10.67 13.25
C HIS A 54 -3.88 -10.85 11.86
N ILE A 55 -3.03 -9.92 11.45
CA ILE A 55 -2.33 -9.98 10.17
C ILE A 55 -1.15 -10.94 10.30
N GLN A 56 -1.10 -11.92 9.39
CA GLN A 56 -0.06 -12.95 9.33
C GLN A 56 0.87 -12.76 8.13
N GLN A 57 0.35 -12.20 7.03
CA GLN A 57 1.13 -12.05 5.81
C GLN A 57 0.63 -10.87 4.98
N ILE A 58 1.55 -10.12 4.39
CA ILE A 58 1.27 -9.09 3.39
C ILE A 58 1.91 -9.51 2.08
N GLN A 59 1.14 -9.41 1.00
CA GLN A 59 1.59 -9.62 -0.35
C GLN A 59 1.35 -8.36 -1.19
N LEU A 60 2.40 -7.93 -1.89
CA LEU A 60 2.43 -6.72 -2.70
C LEU A 60 2.80 -7.08 -4.14
N LEU A 61 1.93 -6.78 -5.09
CA LEU A 61 2.24 -6.91 -6.52
C LEU A 61 2.49 -5.52 -7.11
N ALA A 62 3.75 -5.20 -7.40
CA ALA A 62 4.14 -3.94 -8.01
C ALA A 62 4.02 -3.99 -9.55
N HIS A 63 3.68 -2.85 -10.14
CA HIS A 63 3.66 -2.68 -11.59
C HIS A 63 5.10 -2.74 -12.14
N GLU A 64 5.31 -3.43 -13.27
CA GLU A 64 6.63 -3.72 -13.86
C GLU A 64 7.54 -2.48 -14.06
N CYS A 65 7.00 -1.35 -14.52
CA CYS A 65 7.77 -0.11 -14.68
C CYS A 65 7.68 0.89 -13.50
N LYS A 66 6.97 0.56 -12.42
CA LYS A 66 6.67 1.52 -11.31
C LYS A 66 6.95 0.93 -9.93
N ILE A 67 7.95 0.05 -9.86
CA ILE A 67 8.31 -0.70 -8.65
C ILE A 67 8.89 0.26 -7.61
N PRO A 68 8.22 0.49 -6.46
CA PRO A 68 8.78 1.27 -5.34
C PRO A 68 10.10 0.67 -4.88
N LYS A 69 11.07 1.45 -4.38
CA LYS A 69 12.28 0.86 -3.76
C LYS A 69 11.99 0.25 -2.38
N LYS A 70 11.09 0.91 -1.66
CA LYS A 70 10.79 0.63 -0.25
C LYS A 70 9.34 1.00 0.06
N ILE A 71 8.71 0.24 0.94
CA ILE A 71 7.44 0.61 1.57
C ILE A 71 7.60 0.47 3.08
N ASP A 72 7.47 1.57 3.84
CA ASP A 72 7.41 1.46 5.31
C ASP A 72 6.01 0.97 5.72
N VAL A 73 5.97 0.06 6.69
CA VAL A 73 4.73 -0.60 7.16
C VAL A 73 4.43 -0.15 8.58
N TRP A 74 3.20 0.33 8.78
CA TRP A 74 2.68 0.82 10.04
C TRP A 74 1.30 0.21 10.32
N ILE A 75 1.00 -0.04 11.59
CA ILE A 75 -0.32 -0.54 12.02
C ILE A 75 -0.98 0.46 12.95
N GLY A 76 -2.29 0.58 12.84
CA GLY A 76 -3.14 1.20 13.83
C GLY A 76 -3.86 0.13 14.62
N GLU A 77 -3.63 0.07 15.92
CA GLU A 77 -4.29 -0.86 16.84
C GLU A 77 -5.64 -0.29 17.29
N ALA A 78 -6.57 -1.15 17.71
CA ALA A 78 -7.83 -0.69 18.27
C ALA A 78 -7.57 0.10 19.56
N ALA A 79 -8.20 1.26 19.71
CA ALA A 79 -8.16 1.96 20.99
C ALA A 79 -8.82 1.08 22.06
N SER A 80 -8.16 0.91 23.20
CA SER A 80 -8.68 0.14 24.33
C SER A 80 -9.99 0.78 24.84
N SER A 81 -11.10 0.10 24.54
CA SER A 81 -12.48 0.22 25.07
C SER A 81 -13.25 1.55 24.90
N ASP A 82 -14.52 1.38 24.47
CA ASP A 82 -15.70 2.28 24.54
C ASP A 82 -16.12 3.13 23.33
N ALA A 83 -15.39 3.09 22.22
CA ALA A 83 -15.76 3.92 21.07
C ALA A 83 -16.22 3.06 19.86
N PRO A 84 -17.48 3.18 19.37
CA PRO A 84 -18.08 2.25 18.40
C PRO A 84 -17.30 2.14 17.09
N ALA A 85 -17.21 0.91 16.57
CA ALA A 85 -16.28 0.45 15.54
C ALA A 85 -16.79 0.64 14.11
N THR A 86 -17.23 1.84 13.73
CA THR A 86 -17.60 2.11 12.33
C THR A 86 -17.37 3.58 12.00
N SER A 87 -16.23 3.92 11.40
CA SER A 87 -16.12 5.01 10.42
C SER A 87 -14.66 5.32 10.08
N SER A 88 -14.44 5.61 8.79
CA SER A 88 -13.21 6.10 8.18
C SER A 88 -12.62 7.37 8.83
N GLY A 89 -13.35 8.02 9.76
CA GLY A 89 -12.92 9.23 10.47
C GLY A 89 -11.91 9.03 11.59
N ARG A 90 -11.62 7.80 12.03
CA ARG A 90 -10.58 7.55 13.06
C ARG A 90 -9.17 7.35 12.52
N TYR A 91 -9.01 7.18 11.21
CA TYR A 91 -7.69 6.90 10.65
C TYR A 91 -6.68 8.03 10.93
N GLU A 92 -7.07 9.29 10.76
CA GLU A 92 -6.18 10.45 10.95
C GLU A 92 -5.72 10.64 12.41
N ILE A 93 -6.57 10.28 13.36
CA ILE A 93 -6.30 10.40 14.81
C ILE A 93 -5.79 9.09 15.43
N CYS A 94 -5.65 8.02 14.64
CA CYS A 94 -5.15 6.75 15.11
C CYS A 94 -3.65 6.85 15.45
N SER A 95 -3.25 6.26 16.58
CA SER A 95 -1.84 6.10 16.91
C SER A 95 -1.24 4.97 16.09
N PHE A 96 -0.31 5.29 15.20
CA PHE A 96 0.36 4.31 14.35
C PHE A 96 1.68 3.85 14.95
N LYS A 97 1.86 2.53 14.99
CA LYS A 97 3.13 1.88 15.34
C LYS A 97 3.82 1.37 14.09
N ARG A 98 5.12 1.70 13.94
CA ARG A 98 5.94 1.20 12.84
C ARG A 98 6.28 -0.27 13.08
N LEU A 99 5.98 -1.14 12.11
CA LEU A 99 6.42 -2.54 12.12
C LEU A 99 7.78 -2.71 11.46
N GLY A 100 8.06 -1.94 10.42
CA GLY A 100 9.30 -2.05 9.68
C GLY A 100 9.17 -1.50 8.27
N HIS A 101 9.85 -2.13 7.32
CA HIS A 101 9.75 -1.80 5.91
C HIS A 101 9.95 -3.03 5.03
N ILE A 102 9.41 -2.96 3.83
CA ILE A 102 9.54 -3.96 2.78
C ILE A 102 10.40 -3.35 1.68
N THR A 103 11.50 -4.01 1.33
CA THR A 103 12.30 -3.66 0.15
C THR A 103 11.83 -4.46 -1.06
N LEU A 104 11.79 -3.77 -2.19
CA LEU A 104 11.40 -4.30 -3.48
C LEU A 104 12.62 -4.25 -4.42
N GLN A 105 12.68 -5.14 -5.39
CA GLN A 105 13.78 -5.37 -6.31
C GLN A 105 13.52 -4.78 -7.69
N SER A 106 14.56 -4.17 -8.26
CA SER A 106 14.51 -3.79 -9.66
C SER A 106 14.36 -5.03 -10.55
N ASN A 107 13.56 -4.91 -11.60
CA ASN A 107 13.35 -5.94 -12.61
C ASN A 107 14.21 -5.70 -13.87
N GLN A 108 15.28 -4.91 -13.77
CA GLN A 108 16.18 -4.59 -14.90
C GLN A 108 16.69 -5.83 -15.62
N GLN A 109 16.96 -6.92 -14.90
CA GLN A 109 17.39 -8.20 -15.48
C GLN A 109 16.35 -8.82 -16.43
N SER A 110 15.07 -8.50 -16.24
CA SER A 110 13.96 -8.93 -17.12
C SER A 110 13.67 -7.92 -18.25
N ASN A 111 14.55 -6.94 -18.47
CA ASN A 111 14.30 -5.79 -19.35
C ASN A 111 12.99 -5.04 -19.01
N TYR A 112 12.74 -4.86 -17.71
CA TYR A 112 11.57 -4.13 -17.18
C TYR A 112 10.20 -4.73 -17.56
N ARG A 113 10.14 -6.04 -17.83
CA ARG A 113 8.91 -6.73 -18.24
C ARG A 113 8.22 -7.47 -17.10
N ALA A 114 8.98 -7.92 -16.10
CA ALA A 114 8.42 -8.69 -14.99
C ALA A 114 7.80 -7.77 -13.94
N ARG A 115 6.60 -8.10 -13.46
CA ARG A 115 6.08 -7.53 -12.21
C ARG A 115 6.88 -8.07 -11.04
N GLU A 116 6.95 -7.31 -9.96
CA GLU A 116 7.50 -7.81 -8.71
C GLU A 116 6.38 -8.19 -7.76
N LEU A 117 6.42 -9.43 -7.29
CA LEU A 117 5.57 -9.92 -6.22
C LEU A 117 6.42 -10.10 -4.96
N LYS A 118 6.09 -9.38 -3.91
CA LYS A 118 6.78 -9.48 -2.61
C LYS A 118 5.79 -9.97 -1.56
N THR A 119 6.13 -11.08 -0.91
CA THR A 119 5.41 -11.62 0.23
C THR A 119 6.27 -11.47 1.47
N VAL A 120 5.66 -11.02 2.57
CA VAL A 120 6.31 -10.87 3.87
C VAL A 120 5.38 -11.39 4.96
N ASP A 121 5.92 -12.26 5.80
CA ASP A 121 5.23 -12.74 6.99
C ASP A 121 5.39 -11.70 8.11
N ILE A 122 4.28 -11.37 8.76
CA ILE A 122 4.23 -10.47 9.91
C ILE A 122 3.32 -11.07 10.97
N SER A 123 3.36 -10.56 12.20
CA SER A 123 2.39 -10.94 13.23
C SER A 123 1.98 -9.67 13.97
N ALA A 124 0.78 -9.18 13.69
CA ALA A 124 0.30 -7.93 14.23
C ALA A 124 -1.23 -7.91 14.35
N HIS A 125 -1.74 -7.42 15.48
CA HIS A 125 -3.15 -7.07 15.62
C HIS A 125 -3.36 -5.65 15.12
N ALA A 126 -4.37 -5.42 14.29
CA ALA A 126 -4.60 -4.10 13.70
C ALA A 126 -6.06 -3.91 13.27
N VAL A 127 -6.50 -2.65 13.31
CA VAL A 127 -7.72 -2.16 12.63
C VAL A 127 -7.38 -1.32 11.39
N TYR A 128 -6.14 -0.79 11.32
CA TYR A 128 -5.61 -0.08 10.17
C TYR A 128 -4.24 -0.60 9.76
N LEU A 129 -3.97 -0.61 8.45
CA LEU A 129 -2.65 -0.79 7.86
C LEU A 129 -2.29 0.48 7.09
N LYS A 130 -1.20 1.15 7.48
CA LYS A 130 -0.65 2.31 6.78
C LYS A 130 0.64 1.91 6.07
N LEU A 131 0.68 2.19 4.77
CA LEU A 131 1.83 1.96 3.90
C LEU A 131 2.37 3.30 3.43
N LEU A 132 3.66 3.53 3.64
CA LEU A 132 4.36 4.69 3.11
C LEU A 132 5.24 4.25 1.93
N VAL A 133 4.82 4.59 0.72
CA VAL A 133 5.44 4.18 -0.54
C VAL A 133 6.51 5.19 -0.96
N HIS A 134 7.75 4.72 -1.04
CA HIS A 134 8.91 5.54 -1.42
C HIS A 134 9.16 5.53 -2.93
N PRO A 135 10.00 6.45 -3.46
CA PRO A 135 10.32 6.53 -4.88
C PRO A 135 10.68 5.18 -5.53
N CYS A 136 10.38 5.06 -6.82
CA CYS A 136 10.59 3.83 -7.58
C CYS A 136 12.06 3.57 -7.96
N HIS A 137 12.33 2.33 -8.36
CA HIS A 137 13.55 2.00 -9.10
C HIS A 137 13.58 2.73 -10.46
N PRO A 138 14.76 3.11 -10.98
CA PRO A 138 14.85 3.71 -12.31
C PRO A 138 14.29 2.78 -13.38
N CYS A 139 13.41 3.30 -14.23
CA CYS A 139 12.86 2.57 -15.37
C CYS A 139 12.76 3.51 -16.59
N PRO A 140 13.39 3.20 -17.74
CA PRO A 140 13.32 4.04 -18.94
C PRO A 140 11.91 4.28 -19.47
N TYR A 141 10.96 3.41 -19.14
CA TYR A 141 9.56 3.49 -19.57
C TYR A 141 8.68 4.30 -18.61
N ASN A 142 9.22 4.74 -17.46
CA ASN A 142 8.51 5.52 -16.45
C ASN A 142 9.05 6.95 -16.38
N ARG A 143 8.62 7.78 -17.33
CA ARG A 143 9.12 9.15 -17.51
C ARG A 143 8.87 10.07 -16.31
N TYR A 144 7.85 9.76 -15.50
CA TYR A 144 7.43 10.57 -14.35
C TYR A 144 7.92 10.00 -13.01
N ASN A 145 8.72 8.93 -13.01
CA ASN A 145 9.14 8.21 -11.79
C ASN A 145 7.97 7.85 -10.86
N GLN A 146 6.83 7.49 -11.45
CA GLN A 146 5.65 7.08 -10.69
C GLN A 146 5.92 5.78 -9.92
N VAL A 147 5.22 5.63 -8.80
CA VAL A 147 5.09 4.34 -8.10
C VAL A 147 3.73 3.73 -8.41
N GLY A 148 3.64 2.40 -8.41
CA GLY A 148 2.39 1.73 -8.69
C GLY A 148 2.32 0.32 -8.12
N LEU A 149 1.17 0.02 -7.51
CA LEU A 149 0.82 -1.29 -6.98
C LEU A 149 -0.40 -1.79 -7.74
N ILE A 150 -0.31 -2.99 -8.31
CA ILE A 150 -1.42 -3.65 -9.00
C ILE A 150 -2.40 -4.22 -7.98
N ALA A 151 -1.88 -4.86 -6.92
CA ALA A 151 -2.69 -5.50 -5.88
C ALA A 151 -1.97 -5.50 -4.54
N ILE A 152 -2.75 -5.48 -3.46
CA ILE A 152 -2.32 -5.72 -2.09
C ILE A 152 -3.20 -6.83 -1.52
N SER A 153 -2.60 -7.91 -1.05
CA SER A 153 -3.31 -8.95 -0.31
C SER A 153 -2.82 -8.96 1.14
N VAL A 154 -3.75 -8.93 2.08
CA VAL A 154 -3.46 -9.04 3.51
C VAL A 154 -4.12 -10.33 4.00
N LEU A 155 -3.32 -11.30 4.44
CA LEU A 155 -3.79 -12.59 4.94
C LEU A 155 -3.64 -12.66 6.45
N GLY A 156 -4.57 -13.36 7.08
CA GLY A 156 -4.67 -13.44 8.53
C GLY A 156 -6.04 -13.95 8.96
N SER A 157 -6.36 -13.73 10.22
CA SER A 157 -7.65 -14.11 10.81
C SER A 157 -8.35 -12.89 11.41
N GLY A 158 -9.69 -12.95 11.50
CA GLY A 158 -10.42 -12.01 12.36
C GLY A 158 -10.08 -12.30 13.82
N ALA A 159 -9.91 -11.24 14.62
CA ALA A 159 -9.75 -11.36 16.06
C ALA A 159 -11.05 -11.81 16.74
#